data_AF-A0A348DFY3-F1
#
_entry.id   AF-A0A348DFY3-F1
#
_cell.length_a   1.000
_cell.length_b   1.000
_cell.length_c   1.000
_cell.angle_alpha   90.00
_cell.angle_beta   90.00
_cell.angle_gamma   90.00
#
_symmetry.space_group_name_H-M   'P 1'
#
loop_
_entity.id
_entity.type
_entity.pdbx_description
1 polymer ?
#
loop_
_entity_poly.entity_id
_entity_poly.type
_entity_poly.pdbx_seq_one_letter_code
_entity_poly.pdbx_strand_id
1 'polypeptide(L)'
;MENVMPETVPDAILAFITEAVIPGDLTLPFHYPQPEQWHAWHCGFRWHGVTGESLVADTAGMWQPGWYLIALNGLDDPFFIDLNEAADGYPVYYAAHGAGRWQAERIAPGLHAFQSLLRQLCHADEATTLALLEAHTEADSPFWLEVREARQADDGDDDNVPDVDPQDWQAGRLLITDIGPQKIKVVQVLRKALNLPLADALSFVASPPICVGEDFRLRLRPLERELQATGARVTFVPAGPVLETLRLNMALGIDALIACVKAGQGKSLYYDVYSTHDGAFQAGDALYVVASDDAEAAAATGRYHHFACMGEHFQSVVELAIQQKPDACDSEIIRALNHYLEYDDFLDME
;
A
#
# COMPACT_ATOMS: atom_id res chain seq x y z
N MET A 1 17.96 -27.89 -18.13
CA MET A 1 18.65 -26.77 -18.80
C MET A 1 19.21 -25.91 -17.70
N GLU A 2 20.50 -25.57 -17.75
CA GLU A 2 21.13 -24.70 -16.75
C GLU A 2 20.41 -23.35 -16.71
N ASN A 3 20.22 -22.80 -15.50
CA ASN A 3 19.73 -21.44 -15.25
C ASN A 3 20.79 -20.43 -15.70
N VAL A 4 21.00 -20.31 -17.01
CA VAL A 4 22.00 -19.41 -17.58
C VAL A 4 21.35 -18.07 -17.81
N MET A 5 21.62 -17.14 -16.91
CA MET A 5 21.44 -15.73 -17.22
C MET A 5 22.39 -15.37 -18.36
N PRO A 6 21.98 -14.54 -19.33
CA PRO A 6 22.87 -14.14 -20.40
C PRO A 6 24.08 -13.40 -19.80
N GLU A 7 25.27 -13.62 -20.38
CA GLU A 7 26.52 -13.00 -19.91
C GLU A 7 26.44 -11.45 -19.92
N THR A 8 25.59 -10.90 -20.79
CA THR A 8 25.33 -9.47 -20.91
C THR A 8 23.84 -9.21 -21.12
N VAL A 9 23.33 -8.14 -20.52
CA VAL A 9 21.97 -7.65 -20.77
C VAL A 9 21.88 -7.15 -22.22
N PRO A 10 20.91 -7.61 -23.03
CA PRO A 10 20.70 -7.07 -24.37
C PRO A 10 20.47 -5.55 -24.37
N ASP A 11 21.05 -4.83 -25.34
CA ASP A 11 21.04 -3.36 -25.40
C ASP A 11 19.65 -2.73 -25.28
N ALA A 12 18.63 -3.34 -25.90
CA ALA A 12 17.25 -2.84 -25.83
C ALA A 12 16.67 -2.92 -24.41
N ILE A 13 17.00 -3.99 -23.68
CA ILE A 13 16.58 -4.19 -22.30
C ILE A 13 17.36 -3.26 -21.40
N LEU A 14 18.67 -3.15 -21.61
CA LEU A 14 19.54 -2.22 -20.87
C LEU A 14 19.03 -0.79 -21.01
N ALA A 15 18.69 -0.34 -22.23
CA ALA A 15 18.13 0.98 -22.46
C ALA A 15 16.78 1.18 -21.74
N PHE A 16 15.91 0.16 -21.73
CA PHE A 16 14.63 0.22 -21.04
C PHE A 16 14.78 0.36 -19.52
N ILE A 17 15.58 -0.50 -18.89
CA ILE A 17 15.75 -0.51 -17.43
C ILE A 17 16.58 0.68 -16.93
N THR A 18 17.52 1.17 -17.74
CA THR A 18 18.32 2.37 -17.38
C THR A 18 17.47 3.62 -17.38
N GLU A 19 16.49 3.70 -18.27
CA GLU A 19 15.62 4.87 -18.34
C GLU A 19 14.55 4.87 -17.25
N ALA A 20 14.11 3.70 -16.79
CA ALA A 20 13.25 3.52 -15.62
C ALA A 20 12.06 4.50 -15.58
N VAL A 21 11.25 4.52 -16.65
CA VAL A 21 10.15 5.47 -16.81
C VAL A 21 9.00 5.13 -15.86
N ILE A 22 8.77 5.96 -14.83
CA ILE A 22 7.69 5.78 -13.85
C ILE A 22 6.54 6.75 -14.19
N PRO A 23 5.40 6.26 -14.72
CA PRO A 23 4.26 7.10 -15.10
C PRO A 23 3.38 7.54 -13.90
N GLY A 24 3.76 7.19 -12.67
CA GLY A 24 3.08 7.63 -11.43
C GLY A 24 1.88 6.79 -10.99
N ASP A 25 1.60 5.69 -11.68
CA ASP A 25 0.46 4.80 -11.42
C ASP A 25 0.96 3.48 -10.81
N LEU A 26 0.40 3.08 -9.66
CA LEU A 26 0.84 1.87 -8.94
C LEU A 26 0.57 0.58 -9.72
N THR A 27 -0.32 0.60 -10.72
CA THR A 27 -0.60 -0.55 -11.59
C THR A 27 0.38 -0.65 -12.77
N LEU A 28 1.08 0.43 -13.10
CA LEU A 28 2.09 0.51 -14.16
C LEU A 28 3.51 0.31 -13.60
N PRO A 29 4.54 0.16 -14.46
CA PRO A 29 5.92 0.01 -14.00
C PRO A 29 6.34 1.08 -13.00
N PHE A 30 6.80 0.65 -11.83
CA PHE A 30 7.13 1.50 -10.70
C PHE A 30 8.54 1.23 -10.17
N HIS A 31 8.93 -0.04 -10.08
CA HIS A 31 10.26 -0.46 -9.65
C HIS A 31 11.05 -1.07 -10.81
N TYR A 32 12.30 -0.64 -10.97
CA TYR A 32 13.20 -1.11 -12.03
C TYR A 32 14.51 -1.66 -11.47
N PRO A 33 15.06 -2.75 -12.05
CA PRO A 33 16.39 -3.21 -11.72
C PRO A 33 17.44 -2.22 -12.19
N GLN A 34 18.42 -1.92 -11.34
CA GLN A 34 19.67 -1.36 -11.83
C GLN A 34 20.36 -2.40 -12.73
N PRO A 35 21.08 -2.01 -13.80
CA PRO A 35 21.72 -2.94 -14.73
C PRO A 35 22.56 -4.04 -14.06
N GLU A 36 23.33 -3.68 -13.04
CA GLU A 36 24.16 -4.58 -12.25
C GLU A 36 23.36 -5.49 -11.31
N GLN A 37 22.13 -5.11 -10.97
CA GLN A 37 21.21 -5.87 -10.11
C GLN A 37 20.24 -6.74 -10.90
N TRP A 38 20.22 -6.65 -12.23
CA TRP A 38 19.25 -7.37 -13.07
C TRP A 38 19.24 -8.87 -12.79
N HIS A 39 20.41 -9.47 -12.49
CA HIS A 39 20.48 -10.85 -12.03
C HIS A 39 19.69 -11.08 -10.73
N ALA A 40 20.00 -10.33 -9.67
CA ALA A 40 19.41 -10.49 -8.34
C ALA A 40 17.88 -10.31 -8.34
N TRP A 41 17.36 -9.46 -9.21
CA TRP A 41 15.92 -9.19 -9.35
C TRP A 41 15.07 -10.39 -9.77
N HIS A 42 15.67 -11.42 -10.34
CA HIS A 42 14.95 -12.65 -10.71
C HIS A 42 14.77 -13.62 -9.53
N CYS A 43 15.32 -13.28 -8.36
CA CYS A 43 15.05 -13.99 -7.12
C CYS A 43 13.55 -13.97 -6.80
N GLY A 44 12.96 -15.14 -6.49
CA GLY A 44 11.52 -15.30 -6.30
C GLY A 44 10.75 -15.68 -7.57
N PHE A 45 11.33 -15.47 -8.75
CA PHE A 45 10.70 -15.79 -10.04
C PHE A 45 11.42 -16.94 -10.77
N ARG A 46 12.74 -16.85 -10.88
CA ARG A 46 13.58 -17.87 -11.55
C ARG A 46 14.29 -18.80 -10.58
N TRP A 47 14.57 -18.34 -9.37
CA TRP A 47 15.14 -19.18 -8.32
C TRP A 47 14.66 -18.76 -6.93
N HIS A 48 14.65 -19.71 -6.01
CA HIS A 48 14.30 -19.49 -4.63
C HIS A 48 15.44 -18.78 -3.89
N GLY A 49 15.16 -17.64 -3.23
CA GLY A 49 16.20 -16.82 -2.58
C GLY A 49 16.99 -17.51 -1.46
N VAL A 50 16.37 -18.48 -0.77
CA VAL A 50 17.03 -19.26 0.29
C VAL A 50 17.70 -20.54 -0.21
N THR A 51 16.98 -21.41 -0.93
CA THR A 51 17.50 -22.73 -1.34
C THR A 51 18.33 -22.68 -2.62
N GLY A 52 18.21 -21.61 -3.42
CA GLY A 52 18.81 -21.50 -4.74
C GLY A 52 18.19 -22.44 -5.78
N GLU A 53 17.14 -23.17 -5.44
CA GLU A 53 16.45 -24.07 -6.36
C GLU A 53 15.80 -23.29 -7.51
N SER A 54 15.79 -23.88 -8.70
CA SER A 54 15.13 -23.29 -9.85
C SER A 54 13.60 -23.28 -9.68
N LEU A 55 12.98 -22.14 -9.94
CA LEU A 55 11.52 -21.97 -10.01
C LEU A 55 11.02 -22.00 -11.47
N VAL A 56 11.94 -22.22 -12.41
CA VAL A 56 11.68 -22.24 -13.84
C VAL A 56 11.26 -23.64 -14.29
N ALA A 57 10.16 -23.74 -15.04
CA ALA A 57 9.75 -24.99 -15.68
C ALA A 57 8.87 -24.75 -16.91
N ASP A 58 8.93 -25.65 -17.88
CA ASP A 58 8.07 -25.67 -19.08
C ASP A 58 6.61 -26.10 -18.77
N THR A 59 6.24 -26.13 -17.49
CA THR A 59 4.89 -26.51 -17.05
C THR A 59 4.00 -25.28 -17.08
N ALA A 60 2.80 -25.43 -17.66
CA ALA A 60 1.84 -24.33 -17.75
C ALA A 60 1.51 -23.77 -16.36
N GLY A 61 1.74 -22.47 -16.17
CA GLY A 61 1.56 -21.80 -14.89
C GLY A 61 2.84 -21.68 -14.05
N MET A 62 3.96 -22.23 -14.48
CA MET A 62 5.27 -21.96 -13.90
C MET A 62 5.97 -20.82 -14.66
N TRP A 63 7.03 -20.27 -14.08
CA TRP A 63 7.86 -19.28 -14.76
C TRP A 63 8.62 -19.96 -15.90
N GLN A 64 8.54 -19.43 -17.13
CA GLN A 64 9.10 -20.10 -18.30
C GLN A 64 10.62 -19.83 -18.46
N PRO A 65 11.39 -20.74 -19.09
CA PRO A 65 12.83 -20.53 -19.26
C PRO A 65 13.21 -19.26 -20.01
N GLY A 66 12.38 -18.83 -20.95
CA GLY A 66 12.59 -17.61 -21.72
C GLY A 66 12.26 -16.32 -20.98
N TRP A 67 11.55 -16.37 -19.84
CA TRP A 67 10.98 -15.18 -19.21
C TRP A 67 11.95 -14.43 -18.29
N TYR A 68 12.10 -13.13 -18.52
CA TYR A 68 12.97 -12.25 -17.74
C TYR A 68 12.27 -10.95 -17.38
N LEU A 69 12.42 -10.54 -16.12
CA LEU A 69 11.85 -9.33 -15.55
C LEU A 69 12.51 -8.09 -16.13
N ILE A 70 11.71 -7.05 -16.29
CA ILE A 70 12.16 -5.73 -16.70
C ILE A 70 11.66 -4.62 -15.78
N ALA A 71 10.57 -4.84 -15.05
CA ALA A 71 10.05 -3.96 -14.01
C ALA A 71 9.05 -4.69 -13.11
N LEU A 72 8.72 -4.10 -11.96
CA LEU A 72 7.56 -4.44 -11.13
C LEU A 72 6.63 -3.22 -11.03
N ASN A 73 5.33 -3.45 -10.86
CA ASN A 73 4.40 -2.38 -10.46
C ASN A 73 4.54 -2.08 -8.94
N GLY A 74 3.76 -1.12 -8.42
CA GLY A 74 3.77 -0.75 -7.00
C GLY A 74 3.12 -1.79 -6.05
N LEU A 75 2.60 -2.89 -6.61
CA LEU A 75 2.05 -4.05 -5.91
C LEU A 75 2.96 -5.29 -6.06
N ASP A 76 4.20 -5.07 -6.53
CA ASP A 76 5.20 -6.08 -6.86
C ASP A 76 4.86 -7.01 -8.03
N ASP A 77 3.83 -6.74 -8.84
CA ASP A 77 3.50 -7.57 -10.01
C ASP A 77 4.50 -7.41 -11.18
N PRO A 78 4.91 -8.52 -11.81
CA PRO A 78 5.96 -8.50 -12.81
C PRO A 78 5.53 -7.98 -14.18
N PHE A 79 6.36 -7.10 -14.74
CA PHE A 79 6.49 -6.89 -16.18
C PHE A 79 7.73 -7.64 -16.68
N PHE A 80 7.55 -8.45 -17.72
CA PHE A 80 8.60 -9.34 -18.23
C PHE A 80 8.52 -9.51 -19.74
N ILE A 81 9.59 -10.07 -20.30
CA ILE A 81 9.73 -10.38 -21.72
C ILE A 81 10.18 -11.82 -21.90
N ASP A 82 10.08 -12.37 -23.11
CA ASP A 82 10.79 -13.60 -23.49
C ASP A 82 12.05 -13.28 -24.30
N LEU A 83 13.23 -13.70 -23.83
CA LEU A 83 14.50 -13.47 -24.55
C LEU A 83 14.55 -14.19 -25.91
N ASN A 84 13.73 -15.21 -26.13
CA ASN A 84 13.63 -15.89 -27.43
C ASN A 84 12.84 -15.08 -28.47
N GLU A 85 12.13 -14.02 -28.05
CA GLU A 85 11.30 -13.16 -28.90
C GLU A 85 12.04 -11.86 -29.31
N ALA A 86 13.38 -11.89 -29.32
CA ALA A 86 14.22 -10.77 -29.74
C ALA A 86 13.91 -10.31 -31.19
N ALA A 87 13.58 -11.24 -32.08
CA ALA A 87 13.22 -10.94 -33.46
C ALA A 87 11.90 -10.17 -33.60
N ASP A 88 11.02 -10.31 -32.60
CA ASP A 88 9.71 -9.65 -32.55
C ASP A 88 9.76 -8.34 -31.74
N GLY A 89 10.97 -7.91 -31.32
CA GLY A 89 11.17 -6.66 -30.60
C GLY A 89 10.85 -6.72 -29.11
N TYR A 90 10.91 -7.92 -28.51
CA TYR A 90 10.60 -8.19 -27.10
C TYR A 90 9.20 -7.73 -26.70
N PRO A 91 8.13 -8.45 -27.10
CA PRO A 91 6.79 -8.22 -26.57
C PRO A 91 6.81 -8.18 -25.04
N VAL A 92 6.02 -7.28 -24.45
CA VAL A 92 5.98 -7.11 -23.00
C VAL A 92 4.76 -7.85 -22.46
N TYR A 93 4.99 -8.60 -21.40
CA TYR A 93 4.00 -9.39 -20.70
C TYR A 93 3.83 -8.91 -19.26
N TYR A 94 2.64 -9.14 -18.74
CA TYR A 94 2.25 -8.92 -17.37
C TYR A 94 1.68 -10.21 -16.79
N ALA A 95 1.81 -10.40 -15.47
CA ALA A 95 1.08 -11.42 -14.74
C ALA A 95 0.84 -10.96 -13.31
N ALA A 96 -0.41 -10.94 -12.85
CA ALA A 96 -0.72 -10.61 -11.45
C ALA A 96 -0.16 -11.68 -10.50
N HIS A 97 0.41 -11.26 -9.37
CA HIS A 97 0.79 -12.13 -8.27
C HIS A 97 -0.45 -12.73 -7.63
N GLY A 98 -0.67 -14.03 -7.85
CA GLY A 98 -1.80 -14.71 -7.25
C GLY A 98 -1.65 -16.23 -7.26
N ALA A 99 -1.48 -16.82 -6.08
CA ALA A 99 -1.71 -18.24 -5.79
C ALA A 99 -0.75 -19.28 -6.42
N GLY A 100 0.50 -18.92 -6.71
CA GLY A 100 1.53 -19.89 -7.12
C GLY A 100 1.41 -20.38 -8.56
N ARG A 101 0.73 -19.61 -9.42
CA ARG A 101 0.59 -19.87 -10.85
C ARG A 101 0.73 -18.57 -11.65
N TRP A 102 1.53 -18.59 -12.71
CA TRP A 102 1.74 -17.46 -13.61
C TRP A 102 0.86 -17.55 -14.85
N GLN A 103 0.11 -16.50 -15.12
CA GLN A 103 -0.67 -16.35 -16.34
C GLN A 103 -0.19 -15.12 -17.10
N ALA A 104 0.65 -15.33 -18.11
CA ALA A 104 1.16 -14.25 -18.94
C ALA A 104 0.07 -13.66 -19.82
N GLU A 105 -0.10 -12.35 -19.73
CA GLU A 105 -0.90 -11.54 -20.63
C GLU A 105 0.05 -10.64 -21.42
N ARG A 106 -0.06 -10.61 -22.76
CA ARG A 106 0.73 -9.69 -23.58
C ARG A 106 0.11 -8.31 -23.51
N ILE A 107 0.83 -7.34 -22.96
CA ILE A 107 0.34 -5.96 -22.78
C ILE A 107 0.92 -4.99 -23.81
N ALA A 108 2.03 -5.33 -24.47
CA ALA A 108 2.57 -4.51 -25.55
C ALA A 108 3.23 -5.37 -26.63
N PRO A 109 3.17 -4.94 -27.91
CA PRO A 109 3.74 -5.70 -29.03
C PRO A 109 5.27 -5.69 -29.04
N GLY A 110 5.91 -4.80 -28.28
CA GLY A 110 7.36 -4.72 -28.19
C GLY A 110 7.82 -3.71 -27.15
N LEU A 111 9.05 -3.88 -26.67
CA LEU A 111 9.63 -3.11 -25.57
C LEU A 111 9.70 -1.61 -25.88
N HIS A 112 10.04 -1.26 -27.13
CA HIS A 112 10.10 0.14 -27.56
C HIS A 112 8.72 0.82 -27.58
N ALA A 113 7.70 0.09 -28.04
CA ALA A 113 6.32 0.61 -28.08
C ALA A 113 5.80 0.84 -26.65
N PHE A 114 6.06 -0.11 -25.75
CA PHE A 114 5.73 0.02 -24.34
C PHE A 114 6.43 1.22 -23.70
N GLN A 115 7.75 1.35 -23.89
CA GLN A 115 8.51 2.48 -23.35
C GLN A 115 8.01 3.83 -23.88
N SER A 116 7.66 3.90 -25.17
CA SER A 116 7.10 5.11 -25.78
C SER A 116 5.75 5.49 -25.17
N LEU A 117 4.90 4.50 -24.87
CA LEU A 117 3.64 4.72 -24.16
C LEU A 117 3.91 5.27 -22.75
N LEU A 118 4.77 4.62 -21.96
CA LEU A 118 5.10 5.06 -20.59
C LEU A 118 5.58 6.52 -20.55
N ARG A 119 6.46 6.92 -21.49
CA ARG A 119 6.94 8.32 -21.58
C ARG A 119 5.82 9.31 -21.86
N GLN A 120 4.89 8.94 -22.74
CA GLN A 120 3.76 9.81 -23.07
C GLN A 120 2.83 9.95 -21.86
N LEU A 121 2.62 8.88 -21.10
CA LEU A 121 1.83 8.89 -19.87
C LEU A 121 2.43 9.80 -18.79
N CYS A 122 3.76 9.85 -18.61
CA CYS A 122 4.42 10.76 -17.66
C CYS A 122 4.12 12.25 -17.86
N HIS A 123 3.64 12.65 -19.05
CA HIS A 123 3.40 14.04 -19.42
C HIS A 123 1.96 14.32 -19.83
N ALA A 124 1.09 13.32 -19.77
CA ALA A 124 -0.30 13.43 -20.16
C ALA A 124 -1.15 13.94 -18.98
N ASP A 125 -2.12 14.80 -19.27
CA ASP A 125 -3.26 14.99 -18.38
C ASP A 125 -4.21 13.77 -18.47
N GLU A 126 -5.24 13.71 -17.63
CA GLU A 126 -6.10 12.52 -17.54
C GLU A 126 -6.84 12.23 -18.84
N ALA A 127 -7.37 13.28 -19.49
CA ALA A 127 -8.03 13.16 -20.79
C ALA A 127 -7.08 12.65 -21.88
N THR A 128 -5.84 13.14 -21.89
CA THR A 128 -4.80 12.68 -22.81
C THR A 128 -4.35 11.26 -22.47
N THR A 129 -4.30 10.89 -21.19
CA THR A 129 -3.94 9.54 -20.74
C THR A 129 -4.95 8.52 -21.26
N LEU A 130 -6.24 8.74 -21.04
CA LEU A 130 -7.30 7.85 -21.54
C LEU A 130 -7.22 7.71 -23.07
N ALA A 131 -7.03 8.83 -23.79
CA ALA A 131 -6.87 8.80 -25.24
C ALA A 131 -5.61 8.03 -25.70
N LEU A 132 -4.50 8.15 -24.97
CA LEU A 132 -3.28 7.40 -25.24
C LEU A 132 -3.47 5.90 -25.02
N LEU A 133 -4.12 5.52 -23.92
CA LEU A 133 -4.44 4.12 -23.61
C LEU A 133 -5.38 3.53 -24.68
N GLU A 134 -6.45 4.22 -25.05
CA GLU A 134 -7.35 3.78 -26.13
C GLU A 134 -6.65 3.60 -27.48
N ALA A 135 -5.71 4.50 -27.81
CA ALA A 135 -5.01 4.46 -29.09
C ALA A 135 -3.90 3.41 -29.19
N HIS A 136 -3.25 3.06 -28.07
CA HIS A 136 -2.04 2.26 -28.06
C HIS A 136 -2.17 0.89 -27.37
N THR A 137 -3.34 0.58 -26.80
CA THR A 137 -3.56 -0.68 -26.06
C THR A 137 -4.72 -1.49 -26.65
N GLU A 138 -4.69 -2.81 -26.46
CA GLU A 138 -5.77 -3.70 -26.90
C GLU A 138 -7.02 -3.48 -26.01
N ALA A 139 -8.18 -3.22 -26.64
CA ALA A 139 -9.41 -2.88 -25.91
C ALA A 139 -9.90 -4.03 -25.00
N ASP A 140 -9.62 -5.28 -25.39
CA ASP A 140 -10.00 -6.50 -24.71
C ASP A 140 -8.93 -7.08 -23.77
N SER A 141 -7.77 -6.40 -23.63
CA SER A 141 -6.75 -6.77 -22.63
C SER A 141 -7.29 -6.53 -21.21
N PRO A 142 -7.39 -7.58 -20.36
CA PRO A 142 -7.79 -7.43 -18.97
C PRO A 142 -6.95 -6.42 -18.20
N PHE A 143 -5.63 -6.44 -18.38
CA PHE A 143 -4.73 -5.49 -17.72
C PHE A 143 -5.07 -4.04 -18.08
N TRP A 144 -5.19 -3.73 -19.38
CA TRP A 144 -5.46 -2.36 -19.80
C TRP A 144 -6.90 -1.90 -19.50
N LEU A 145 -7.84 -2.84 -19.42
CA LEU A 145 -9.19 -2.54 -18.91
C LEU A 145 -9.11 -2.10 -17.45
N GLU A 146 -8.39 -2.82 -16.60
CA GLU A 146 -8.21 -2.47 -15.19
C GLU A 146 -7.54 -1.10 -15.02
N VAL A 147 -6.46 -0.82 -15.77
CA VAL A 147 -5.78 0.50 -15.75
C VAL A 147 -6.74 1.62 -16.16
N ARG A 148 -7.56 1.43 -17.19
CA ARG A 148 -8.55 2.42 -17.63
C ARG A 148 -9.67 2.61 -16.60
N GLU A 149 -10.18 1.52 -16.02
CA GLU A 149 -11.23 1.56 -15.01
C GLU A 149 -10.76 2.24 -13.73
N ALA A 150 -9.54 1.96 -13.27
CA ALA A 150 -8.95 2.60 -12.11
C ALA A 150 -8.87 4.13 -12.29
N ARG A 151 -8.46 4.58 -13.48
CA ARG A 151 -8.35 5.99 -13.84
C ARG A 151 -9.68 6.70 -14.05
N GLN A 152 -10.64 6.02 -14.68
CA GLN A 152 -12.01 6.54 -14.81
C GLN A 152 -12.75 6.60 -13.47
N ALA A 153 -12.38 5.75 -12.50
CA ALA A 153 -12.88 5.84 -11.14
C ALA A 153 -12.26 7.02 -10.38
N ASP A 154 -11.07 7.47 -10.79
CA ASP A 154 -10.32 8.59 -10.17
C ASP A 154 -10.78 9.98 -10.64
N ASP A 155 -11.49 10.07 -11.78
CA ASP A 155 -12.13 11.29 -12.33
C ASP A 155 -13.27 11.87 -11.45
N GLY A 156 -13.44 11.38 -10.23
CA GLY A 156 -14.52 11.79 -9.33
C GLY A 156 -14.21 11.92 -7.84
N ASP A 157 -13.08 11.42 -7.32
CA ASP A 157 -12.97 11.25 -5.86
C ASP A 157 -11.59 11.50 -5.22
N ASP A 158 -10.55 12.03 -5.90
CA ASP A 158 -9.28 12.36 -5.19
C ASP A 158 -9.34 13.68 -4.40
N ASP A 159 -10.24 14.60 -4.76
CA ASP A 159 -10.67 15.72 -3.90
C ASP A 159 -11.68 15.28 -2.81
N ASN A 160 -11.98 13.99 -2.77
CA ASN A 160 -13.11 13.43 -2.06
C ASN A 160 -12.75 12.09 -1.40
N VAL A 161 -11.51 11.93 -0.93
CA VAL A 161 -11.32 11.16 0.31
C VAL A 161 -12.29 11.81 1.29
N PRO A 162 -13.45 11.20 1.59
CA PRO A 162 -14.45 11.89 2.39
C PRO A 162 -13.76 12.18 3.71
N ASP A 163 -13.61 13.46 4.08
CA ASP A 163 -12.91 13.93 5.29
C ASP A 163 -13.13 12.90 6.39
N VAL A 164 -12.16 11.98 6.53
CA VAL A 164 -12.36 10.79 7.35
C VAL A 164 -12.31 11.37 8.73
N ASP A 165 -13.48 11.49 9.38
CA ASP A 165 -13.57 12.01 10.74
C ASP A 165 -12.42 11.37 11.50
N PRO A 166 -11.45 12.16 12.01
CA PRO A 166 -10.24 11.55 12.54
C PRO A 166 -10.49 10.59 13.71
N GLN A 167 -11.67 10.67 14.33
CA GLN A 167 -12.16 9.71 15.31
C GLN A 167 -12.46 8.31 14.73
N ASP A 168 -12.63 8.17 13.41
CA ASP A 168 -12.84 6.89 12.74
C ASP A 168 -11.56 6.05 12.66
N TRP A 169 -10.39 6.67 12.85
CA TRP A 169 -9.12 5.98 13.02
C TRP A 169 -8.95 5.37 14.41
N GLN A 170 -9.96 5.48 15.28
CA GLN A 170 -9.98 4.76 16.55
C GLN A 170 -10.20 3.27 16.30
N ALA A 171 -9.29 2.42 16.78
CA ALA A 171 -9.49 0.98 16.88
C ALA A 171 -10.47 0.64 18.01
N GLY A 172 -11.30 -0.38 17.80
CA GLY A 172 -12.31 -0.80 18.77
C GLY A 172 -13.20 -1.93 18.27
N ARG A 173 -14.31 -2.12 18.97
CA ARG A 173 -15.26 -3.20 18.72
C ARG A 173 -16.61 -2.64 18.33
N LEU A 174 -17.22 -3.21 17.30
CA LEU A 174 -18.59 -2.89 16.92
C LEU A 174 -19.54 -3.88 17.60
N LEU A 175 -20.48 -3.36 18.40
CA LEU A 175 -21.41 -4.16 19.19
C LEU A 175 -22.85 -3.92 18.75
N ILE A 176 -23.60 -4.99 18.49
CA ILE A 176 -25.06 -4.90 18.43
C ILE A 176 -25.60 -4.90 19.86
N THR A 177 -26.29 -3.83 20.26
CA THR A 177 -26.89 -3.68 21.59
C THR A 177 -28.40 -3.96 21.58
N ASP A 178 -29.05 -3.83 20.43
CA ASP A 178 -30.45 -4.23 20.19
C ASP A 178 -30.57 -4.77 18.76
N ILE A 179 -31.25 -5.89 18.57
CA ILE A 179 -31.43 -6.54 17.26
C ILE A 179 -32.49 -5.82 16.41
N GLY A 180 -33.40 -5.10 17.05
CA GLY A 180 -34.49 -4.42 16.37
C GLY A 180 -35.51 -5.39 15.74
N PRO A 181 -36.37 -4.86 14.86
CA PRO A 181 -37.53 -5.60 14.35
C PRO A 181 -37.19 -6.64 13.27
N GLN A 182 -36.09 -6.48 12.51
CA GLN A 182 -35.79 -7.32 11.34
C GLN A 182 -34.76 -8.43 11.66
N LYS A 183 -35.08 -9.26 12.66
CA LYS A 183 -34.17 -10.30 13.21
C LYS A 183 -33.52 -11.20 12.15
N ILE A 184 -34.28 -11.66 11.15
CA ILE A 184 -33.75 -12.56 10.10
C ILE A 184 -32.69 -11.86 9.23
N LYS A 185 -32.84 -10.55 8.97
CA LYS A 185 -31.84 -9.80 8.21
C LYS A 185 -30.57 -9.58 9.03
N VAL A 186 -30.70 -9.29 10.33
CA VAL A 186 -29.53 -9.23 11.23
C VAL A 186 -28.77 -10.54 11.25
N VAL A 187 -29.47 -11.69 11.33
CA VAL A 187 -28.86 -13.02 11.23
C VAL A 187 -28.09 -13.19 9.92
N GLN A 188 -28.63 -12.74 8.78
CA GLN A 188 -27.94 -12.81 7.49
C GLN A 188 -26.65 -11.99 7.47
N VAL A 189 -26.68 -10.76 8.01
CA VAL A 189 -25.49 -9.90 8.12
C VAL A 189 -24.45 -10.53 9.04
N LEU A 190 -24.85 -11.06 10.20
CA LEU A 190 -23.96 -11.75 11.15
C LEU A 190 -23.27 -12.97 10.53
N ARG A 191 -24.01 -13.78 9.77
CA ARG A 191 -23.44 -14.94 9.08
C ARG A 191 -22.36 -14.54 8.09
N LYS A 192 -22.58 -13.44 7.36
CA LYS A 192 -21.62 -12.91 6.40
C LYS A 192 -20.39 -12.33 7.10
N ALA A 193 -20.59 -11.47 8.10
CA ALA A 193 -19.51 -10.76 8.79
C ALA A 193 -18.62 -11.67 9.64
N LEU A 194 -19.22 -12.65 10.32
CA LEU A 194 -18.51 -13.56 11.24
C LEU A 194 -18.25 -14.95 10.64
N ASN A 195 -18.61 -15.16 9.37
CA ASN A 195 -18.52 -16.44 8.67
C ASN A 195 -19.16 -17.62 9.45
N LEU A 196 -20.35 -17.40 10.02
CA LEU A 196 -21.03 -18.35 10.89
C LEU A 196 -22.10 -19.22 10.19
N PRO A 197 -22.28 -20.48 10.61
CA PRO A 197 -23.47 -21.28 10.31
C PRO A 197 -24.78 -20.61 10.80
N LEU A 198 -25.91 -20.93 10.17
CA LEU A 198 -27.21 -20.31 10.47
C LEU A 198 -27.67 -20.55 11.92
N ALA A 199 -27.45 -21.76 12.45
CA ALA A 199 -27.82 -22.11 13.82
C ALA A 199 -27.06 -21.26 14.84
N ASP A 200 -25.76 -21.06 14.62
CA ASP A 200 -24.89 -20.29 15.50
C ASP A 200 -25.30 -18.80 15.45
N ALA A 201 -25.50 -18.24 14.26
CA ALA A 201 -25.97 -16.86 14.12
C ALA A 201 -27.33 -16.62 14.78
N LEU A 202 -28.26 -17.59 14.75
CA LEU A 202 -29.54 -17.50 15.47
C LEU A 202 -29.34 -17.50 17.00
N SER A 203 -28.34 -18.21 17.51
CA SER A 203 -28.03 -18.23 18.95
C SER A 203 -27.47 -16.89 19.45
N PHE A 204 -26.61 -16.23 18.67
CA PHE A 204 -26.05 -14.92 19.02
C PHE A 204 -27.14 -13.86 19.19
N VAL A 205 -28.12 -13.85 18.29
CA VAL A 205 -29.24 -12.89 18.28
C VAL A 205 -30.15 -13.03 19.51
N ALA A 206 -30.07 -14.14 20.26
CA ALA A 206 -30.82 -14.34 21.48
C ALA A 206 -30.21 -13.63 22.71
N SER A 207 -28.94 -13.18 22.66
CA SER A 207 -28.25 -12.59 23.82
C SER A 207 -27.30 -11.44 23.44
N PRO A 208 -27.82 -10.22 23.22
CA PRO A 208 -26.99 -9.01 23.13
C PRO A 208 -26.27 -8.67 24.46
N PRO A 209 -25.12 -7.95 24.45
CA PRO A 209 -24.47 -7.39 23.26
C PRO A 209 -23.66 -8.42 22.45
N ILE A 210 -23.66 -8.28 21.13
CA ILE A 210 -22.95 -9.17 20.20
C ILE A 210 -21.79 -8.39 19.57
N CYS A 211 -20.55 -8.86 19.71
CA CYS A 211 -19.41 -8.32 18.97
C CYS A 211 -19.46 -8.82 17.52
N VAL A 212 -19.51 -7.89 16.56
CA VAL A 212 -19.66 -8.23 15.12
C VAL A 212 -18.41 -7.93 14.30
N GLY A 213 -17.42 -7.28 14.89
CA GLY A 213 -16.15 -6.95 14.27
C GLY A 213 -15.26 -6.16 15.23
N GLU A 214 -13.95 -6.36 15.11
CA GLU A 214 -12.92 -5.63 15.85
C GLU A 214 -11.90 -5.11 14.83
N ASP A 215 -11.82 -3.79 14.69
CA ASP A 215 -10.98 -3.09 13.72
C ASP A 215 -11.03 -1.57 14.00
N PHE A 216 -10.40 -0.77 13.14
CA PHE A 216 -10.63 0.66 13.01
C PHE A 216 -12.09 0.96 12.65
N ARG A 217 -12.68 1.94 13.33
CA ARG A 217 -14.06 2.35 13.08
C ARG A 217 -14.32 2.67 11.61
N LEU A 218 -13.35 3.26 10.91
CA LEU A 218 -13.39 3.50 9.46
C LEU A 218 -13.76 2.24 8.68
N ARG A 219 -13.08 1.11 8.94
CA ARG A 219 -13.33 -0.17 8.26
C ARG A 219 -14.61 -0.85 8.73
N LEU A 220 -15.06 -0.55 9.95
CA LEU A 220 -16.33 -1.06 10.50
C LEU A 220 -17.56 -0.25 10.05
N ARG A 221 -17.40 0.94 9.48
CA ARG A 221 -18.51 1.82 9.07
C ARG A 221 -19.47 1.19 8.05
N PRO A 222 -19.01 0.48 7.01
CA PRO A 222 -19.93 -0.21 6.09
C PRO A 222 -20.81 -1.23 6.82
N LEU A 223 -20.21 -2.03 7.73
CA LEU A 223 -20.93 -3.01 8.54
C LEU A 223 -21.88 -2.35 9.55
N GLU A 224 -21.47 -1.25 10.18
CA GLU A 224 -22.32 -0.45 11.07
C GLU A 224 -23.58 0.05 10.34
N ARG A 225 -23.42 0.64 9.15
CA ARG A 225 -24.52 1.14 8.32
C ARG A 225 -25.45 0.01 7.87
N GLU A 226 -24.89 -1.12 7.43
CA GLU A 226 -25.66 -2.30 7.01
C GLU A 226 -26.53 -2.83 8.16
N LEU A 227 -25.96 -2.96 9.36
CA LEU A 227 -26.69 -3.40 10.55
C LEU A 227 -27.77 -2.39 10.98
N GLN A 228 -27.45 -1.09 11.01
CA GLN A 228 -28.42 -0.04 11.33
C GLN A 228 -29.59 -0.01 10.33
N ALA A 229 -29.33 -0.25 9.04
CA ALA A 229 -30.38 -0.31 8.01
C ALA A 229 -31.37 -1.47 8.20
N THR A 230 -30.98 -2.53 8.93
CA THR A 230 -31.92 -3.59 9.35
C THR A 230 -32.82 -3.15 10.52
N GLY A 231 -32.53 -2.01 11.16
CA GLY A 231 -33.21 -1.52 12.36
C GLY A 231 -32.56 -1.96 13.67
N ALA A 232 -31.37 -2.58 13.63
CA ALA A 232 -30.59 -2.91 14.82
C ALA A 232 -29.94 -1.66 15.42
N ARG A 233 -29.78 -1.64 16.75
CA ARG A 233 -28.97 -0.63 17.45
C ARG A 233 -27.55 -1.13 17.60
N VAL A 234 -26.62 -0.36 17.05
CA VAL A 234 -25.18 -0.70 17.03
C VAL A 234 -24.40 0.36 17.80
N THR A 235 -23.31 -0.02 18.45
CA THR A 235 -22.45 0.88 19.22
C THR A 235 -20.99 0.49 19.01
N PHE A 236 -20.16 1.45 18.62
CA PHE A 236 -18.72 1.29 18.58
C PHE A 236 -18.11 1.55 19.97
N VAL A 237 -17.25 0.65 20.44
CA VAL A 237 -16.56 0.73 21.72
C VAL A 237 -15.05 0.78 21.48
N PRO A 238 -14.37 1.91 21.73
CA PRO A 238 -12.92 2.04 21.58
C PRO A 238 -12.13 1.00 22.39
N ALA A 239 -11.01 0.52 21.84
CA ALA A 239 -10.12 -0.44 22.51
C ALA A 239 -9.15 0.21 23.54
N GLY A 240 -9.20 1.53 23.71
CA GLY A 240 -8.24 2.27 24.54
C GLY A 240 -8.64 3.74 24.76
N PRO A 241 -7.70 4.59 25.20
CA PRO A 241 -7.93 6.03 25.27
C PRO A 241 -8.27 6.59 23.89
N VAL A 242 -8.95 7.72 23.86
CA VAL A 242 -9.33 8.39 22.60
C VAL A 242 -8.07 8.72 21.82
N LEU A 243 -7.97 8.20 20.60
CA LEU A 243 -6.93 8.52 19.65
C LEU A 243 -6.98 10.01 19.34
N GLU A 244 -5.83 10.67 19.44
CA GLU A 244 -5.71 12.07 19.08
C GLU A 244 -5.91 12.25 17.56
N THR A 245 -6.29 13.46 17.17
CA THR A 245 -6.45 13.82 15.77
C THR A 245 -5.23 14.58 15.31
N LEU A 246 -4.44 14.00 14.41
CA LEU A 246 -3.31 14.66 13.80
C LEU A 246 -3.77 15.81 12.92
N ARG A 247 -3.28 17.01 13.20
CA ARG A 247 -3.51 18.25 12.45
C ARG A 247 -2.21 19.03 12.38
N LEU A 248 -2.10 19.93 11.41
CA LEU A 248 -1.00 20.89 11.37
C LEU A 248 -1.14 21.91 12.51
N ASN A 249 -0.01 22.51 12.88
CA ASN A 249 0.12 23.55 13.89
C ASN A 249 -0.31 23.11 15.29
N MET A 250 -0.07 21.84 15.65
CA MET A 250 -0.42 21.30 16.96
C MET A 250 0.78 20.70 17.68
N ALA A 251 0.73 20.73 19.01
CA ALA A 251 1.65 20.00 19.85
C ALA A 251 1.04 18.65 20.26
N LEU A 252 1.82 17.59 20.21
CA LEU A 252 1.43 16.26 20.66
C LEU A 252 2.62 15.50 21.24
N GLY A 253 2.34 14.52 22.10
CA GLY A 253 3.37 13.60 22.57
C GLY A 253 3.83 12.68 21.44
N ILE A 254 5.09 12.25 21.45
CA ILE A 254 5.60 11.27 20.47
C ILE A 254 4.78 9.98 20.45
N ASP A 255 4.35 9.49 21.62
CA ASP A 255 3.52 8.29 21.73
C ASP A 255 2.15 8.48 21.05
N ALA A 256 1.59 9.70 21.15
CA ALA A 256 0.36 10.06 20.46
C ALA A 256 0.56 10.17 18.94
N LEU A 257 1.69 10.73 18.48
CA LEU A 257 2.01 10.81 17.05
C LEU A 257 2.20 9.41 16.46
N ILE A 258 2.91 8.52 17.14
CA ILE A 258 3.05 7.11 16.77
C ILE A 258 1.66 6.46 16.68
N ALA A 259 0.79 6.67 17.67
CA ALA A 259 -0.57 6.11 17.65
C ALA A 259 -1.39 6.63 16.45
N CYS A 260 -1.30 7.92 16.13
CA CYS A 260 -1.95 8.52 14.95
C CYS A 260 -1.48 7.86 13.65
N VAL A 261 -0.16 7.68 13.49
CA VAL A 261 0.43 7.07 12.29
C VAL A 261 0.10 5.58 12.19
N LYS A 262 0.20 4.82 13.29
CA LYS A 262 -0.27 3.41 13.37
C LYS A 262 -1.72 3.28 12.93
N ALA A 263 -2.52 4.28 13.27
CA ALA A 263 -3.91 4.32 12.89
C ALA A 263 -4.14 4.76 11.43
N GLY A 264 -3.11 5.20 10.69
CA GLY A 264 -3.22 5.63 9.29
C GLY A 264 -3.52 7.12 9.10
N GLN A 265 -3.47 7.93 10.17
CA GLN A 265 -3.57 9.38 10.04
C GLN A 265 -2.28 9.97 9.46
N GLY A 266 -2.39 11.12 8.78
CA GLY A 266 -1.24 11.90 8.30
C GLY A 266 -0.73 11.55 6.91
N LYS A 267 -1.24 10.49 6.27
CA LYS A 267 -0.82 10.08 4.91
C LYS A 267 -1.02 11.16 3.84
N SER A 268 -2.05 12.00 4.00
CA SER A 268 -2.32 13.14 3.12
C SER A 268 -1.75 14.47 3.62
N LEU A 269 -1.05 14.46 4.77
CA LEU A 269 -0.46 15.66 5.35
C LEU A 269 1.02 15.74 4.99
N TYR A 270 1.42 16.85 4.38
CA TYR A 270 2.82 17.19 4.19
C TYR A 270 3.31 18.04 5.37
N TYR A 271 4.03 17.42 6.31
CA TYR A 271 4.40 18.05 7.58
C TYR A 271 5.82 17.75 8.00
N ASP A 272 6.37 18.62 8.85
CA ASP A 272 7.61 18.44 9.58
C ASP A 272 7.34 18.32 11.08
N VAL A 273 8.26 17.66 11.77
CA VAL A 273 8.22 17.44 13.21
C VAL A 273 9.31 18.24 13.89
N TYR A 274 8.92 19.07 14.85
CA TYR A 274 9.84 19.85 15.69
C TYR A 274 9.77 19.39 17.14
N SER A 275 10.91 19.32 17.81
CA SER A 275 11.03 18.92 19.21
C SER A 275 11.41 20.09 20.12
N THR A 276 11.31 19.86 21.42
CA THR A 276 11.72 20.84 22.45
C THR A 276 13.21 20.83 22.76
N HIS A 277 13.97 19.86 22.23
CA HIS A 277 15.40 19.71 22.44
C HIS A 277 16.08 19.06 21.23
N ASP A 278 17.36 19.34 21.06
CA ASP A 278 18.19 18.65 20.07
C ASP A 278 18.46 17.19 20.47
N GLY A 279 18.70 16.32 19.48
CA GLY A 279 19.06 14.92 19.68
C GLY A 279 17.93 13.90 19.53
N ALA A 280 18.23 12.66 19.92
CA ALA A 280 17.36 11.50 19.75
C ALA A 280 16.03 11.61 20.52
N PHE A 281 14.96 11.09 19.91
CA PHE A 281 13.64 10.98 20.52
C PHE A 281 13.66 10.12 21.78
N GLN A 282 12.85 10.52 22.77
CA GLN A 282 12.62 9.81 24.03
C GLN A 282 11.12 9.64 24.27
N ALA A 283 10.76 8.59 24.99
CA ALA A 283 9.36 8.37 25.39
C ALA A 283 8.83 9.57 26.18
N GLY A 284 7.62 10.03 25.83
CA GLY A 284 7.02 11.23 26.43
C GLY A 284 7.51 12.57 25.86
N ASP A 285 8.36 12.58 24.83
CA ASP A 285 8.76 13.80 24.15
C ASP A 285 7.54 14.58 23.64
N ALA A 286 7.59 15.89 23.81
CA ALA A 286 6.63 16.80 23.22
C ALA A 286 7.14 17.23 21.85
N LEU A 287 6.31 16.99 20.83
CA LEU A 287 6.57 17.33 19.44
C LEU A 287 5.58 18.38 18.95
N TYR A 288 5.94 19.10 17.91
CA TYR A 288 5.09 20.04 17.20
C TYR A 288 5.06 19.67 15.72
N VAL A 289 3.85 19.46 15.20
CA VAL A 289 3.61 19.11 13.81
C VAL A 289 3.19 20.37 13.07
N VAL A 290 3.91 20.70 12.01
CA VAL A 290 3.74 21.92 11.22
C VAL A 290 3.85 21.60 9.73
N ALA A 291 3.31 22.45 8.85
CA ALA A 291 3.49 22.25 7.42
C ALA A 291 5.00 22.25 7.07
N SER A 292 5.43 21.39 6.15
CA SER A 292 6.87 21.21 5.84
C SER A 292 7.53 22.47 5.23
N ASP A 293 6.73 23.41 4.73
CA ASP A 293 7.17 24.71 4.24
C ASP A 293 7.04 25.85 5.27
N ASP A 294 6.57 25.58 6.50
CA ASP A 294 6.24 26.58 7.51
C ASP A 294 7.10 26.44 8.79
N ALA A 295 8.43 26.51 8.63
CA ALA A 295 9.37 26.54 9.75
C ALA A 295 9.16 27.76 10.68
N GLU A 296 8.58 28.85 10.14
CA GLU A 296 8.27 30.05 10.92
C GLU A 296 7.17 29.79 11.97
N ALA A 297 6.16 28.96 11.66
CA ALA A 297 5.12 28.59 12.62
C ALA A 297 5.68 27.79 13.81
N ALA A 298 6.63 26.88 13.59
CA ALA A 298 7.31 26.18 14.68
C ALA A 298 8.13 27.17 15.53
N ALA A 299 8.91 28.05 14.90
CA ALA A 299 9.69 29.08 15.59
C ALA A 299 8.81 30.03 16.43
N ALA A 300 7.61 30.37 15.94
CA ALA A 300 6.66 31.25 16.63
C ALA A 300 6.14 30.66 17.95
N THR A 301 6.23 29.34 18.15
CA THR A 301 5.87 28.70 19.43
C THR A 301 6.82 29.09 20.58
N GLY A 302 8.06 29.49 20.26
CA GLY A 302 9.12 29.77 21.23
C GLY A 302 9.59 28.56 22.05
N ARG A 303 9.03 27.36 21.80
CA ARG A 303 9.30 26.12 22.56
C ARG A 303 9.83 25.00 21.67
N TYR A 304 9.30 24.85 20.46
CA TYR A 304 9.64 23.78 19.53
C TYR A 304 10.52 24.33 18.41
N HIS A 305 11.83 24.38 18.66
CA HIS A 305 12.80 25.10 17.81
C HIS A 305 13.86 24.19 17.19
N HIS A 306 13.82 22.89 17.51
CA HIS A 306 14.70 21.90 16.93
C HIS A 306 13.93 21.12 15.89
N PHE A 307 14.36 21.20 14.63
CA PHE A 307 13.86 20.31 13.60
C PHE A 307 14.28 18.88 13.94
N ALA A 308 13.32 17.97 14.05
CA ALA A 308 13.58 16.58 14.38
C ALA A 308 13.64 15.73 13.09
N CYS A 309 12.57 15.75 12.30
CA CYS A 309 12.52 15.03 11.03
C CYS A 309 11.37 15.49 10.13
N MET A 310 11.41 15.09 8.85
CA MET A 310 10.27 15.16 7.96
C MET A 310 9.19 14.17 8.42
N GLY A 311 7.92 14.54 8.25
CA GLY A 311 6.77 13.70 8.58
C GLY A 311 6.70 12.43 7.74
N GLU A 312 7.19 12.46 6.50
CA GLU A 312 7.33 11.28 5.64
C GLU A 312 8.27 10.24 6.25
N HIS A 313 9.44 10.67 6.73
CA HIS A 313 10.40 9.78 7.40
C HIS A 313 9.81 9.18 8.67
N PHE A 314 9.12 10.00 9.48
CA PHE A 314 8.45 9.52 10.68
C PHE A 314 7.40 8.45 10.34
N GLN A 315 6.60 8.70 9.30
CA GLN A 315 5.56 7.77 8.84
C GLN A 315 6.15 6.45 8.36
N SER A 316 7.11 6.49 7.42
CA SER A 316 7.72 5.30 6.83
C SER A 316 8.32 4.38 7.88
N VAL A 317 9.01 4.94 8.89
CA VAL A 317 9.61 4.12 9.97
C VAL A 317 8.55 3.47 10.84
N VAL A 318 7.49 4.20 11.23
CA VAL A 318 6.41 3.63 12.06
C VAL A 318 5.65 2.54 11.30
N GLU A 319 5.34 2.80 10.02
CA GLU A 319 4.62 1.84 9.17
C GLU A 319 5.43 0.57 8.95
N LEU A 320 6.73 0.69 8.62
CA LEU A 320 7.61 -0.46 8.46
C LEU A 320 7.77 -1.24 9.76
N ALA A 321 7.92 -0.56 10.90
CA ALA A 321 8.04 -1.22 12.20
C ALA A 321 6.80 -2.07 12.53
N ILE A 322 5.60 -1.57 12.22
CA ILE A 322 4.34 -2.34 12.36
C ILE A 322 4.24 -3.47 11.34
N GLN A 323 4.71 -3.26 10.11
CA GLN A 323 4.71 -4.30 9.08
C GLN A 323 5.61 -5.48 9.48
N GLN A 324 6.81 -5.20 10.00
CA GLN A 324 7.75 -6.22 10.46
C GLN A 324 7.27 -6.87 11.77
N LYS A 325 6.73 -6.07 12.69
CA LYS A 325 6.26 -6.52 14.01
C LYS A 325 4.92 -5.84 14.37
N PRO A 326 3.78 -6.48 14.05
CA PRO A 326 2.44 -5.89 14.26
C PRO A 326 2.14 -5.42 15.69
N ASP A 327 2.76 -6.05 16.69
CA ASP A 327 2.59 -5.73 18.11
C ASP A 327 3.74 -4.85 18.67
N ALA A 328 4.52 -4.17 17.82
CA ALA A 328 5.64 -3.35 18.27
C ALA A 328 5.19 -2.23 19.23
N CYS A 329 5.84 -2.19 20.39
CA CYS A 329 5.55 -1.17 21.39
C CYS A 329 6.21 0.17 21.02
N ASP A 330 5.72 1.26 21.60
CA ASP A 330 6.18 2.61 21.23
C ASP A 330 7.68 2.79 21.49
N SER A 331 8.24 2.14 22.51
CA SER A 331 9.69 2.18 22.77
C SER A 331 10.54 1.50 21.68
N GLU A 332 10.04 0.43 21.05
CA GLU A 332 10.74 -0.23 19.94
C GLU A 332 10.68 0.64 18.68
N ILE A 333 9.56 1.34 18.46
CA ILE A 333 9.38 2.26 17.35
C ILE A 333 10.24 3.51 17.52
N ILE A 334 10.32 4.07 18.73
CA ILE A 334 11.24 5.18 19.04
C ILE A 334 12.69 4.77 18.76
N ARG A 335 13.07 3.52 19.09
CA ARG A 335 14.39 2.98 18.75
C ARG A 335 14.61 2.93 17.24
N ALA A 336 13.63 2.47 16.47
CA ALA A 336 13.71 2.45 15.01
C ALA A 336 13.79 3.86 14.41
N LEU A 337 13.01 4.82 14.91
CA LEU A 337 13.05 6.23 14.51
C LEU A 337 14.44 6.82 14.73
N ASN A 338 15.01 6.62 15.91
CA ASN A 338 16.35 7.13 16.21
C ASN A 338 17.43 6.46 15.37
N HIS A 339 17.30 5.16 15.08
CA HIS A 339 18.22 4.46 14.19
C HIS A 339 18.19 5.04 12.78
N TYR A 340 17.00 5.23 12.22
CA TYR A 340 16.83 5.83 10.90
C TYR A 340 17.42 7.25 10.82
N LEU A 341 17.18 8.08 11.84
CA LEU A 341 17.73 9.43 11.86
C LEU A 341 19.26 9.49 12.00
N GLU A 342 19.88 8.48 12.61
CA GLU A 342 21.33 8.42 12.78
C GLU A 342 22.05 7.79 11.58
N TYR A 343 21.45 6.77 10.96
CA TYR A 343 22.11 5.94 9.95
C TYR A 343 21.52 6.06 8.54
N ASP A 344 20.38 6.74 8.37
CA ASP A 344 19.61 6.82 7.12
C ASP A 344 19.27 5.42 6.56
N ASP A 345 18.97 4.49 7.48
CA ASP A 345 18.70 3.08 7.20
C ASP A 345 17.57 2.57 8.12
N PHE A 346 16.81 1.59 7.65
CA PHE A 346 15.70 1.03 8.40
C PHE A 346 16.18 -0.05 9.38
N LEU A 347 15.70 0.02 10.62
CA LEU A 347 16.02 -1.00 11.62
C LEU A 347 15.14 -2.24 11.43
N ASP A 348 15.75 -3.40 11.23
CA ASP A 348 15.06 -4.69 11.28
C ASP A 348 14.57 -5.01 12.71
N MET A 349 13.27 -5.23 12.84
CA MET A 349 12.59 -5.52 14.10
C MET A 349 12.55 -7.03 14.32
N GLU A 350 13.22 -7.52 15.38
CA GLU A 350 13.19 -8.92 15.82
C GLU A 350 11.86 -9.37 16.46
#